data_AF-A0AAD7X3U9-F1
#
_entry.id   AF-A0AAD7X3U9-F1
#
_cell.length_a   1.000
_cell.length_b   1.000
_cell.length_c   1.000
_cell.angle_alpha   90.00
_cell.angle_beta   90.00
_cell.angle_gamma   90.00
#
_symmetry.space_group_name_H-M   'P 1'
#
loop_
_entity.id
_entity.type
_entity.pdbx_description
1 polymer ?
#
loop_
_entity_poly.entity_id
_entity_poly.type
_entity_poly.pdbx_seq_one_letter_code
_entity_poly.pdbx_strand_id
1 'polypeptide(L)'
;MIPGLAGSGVKLGGSRKRAGSDSRPAGVEPATMASVLRELGALYTALSRQAFPLTLLEQAFRQLTHLLSATALNSLLLRKDVCSWSRGLQIRYNVSLLDEWLRSRGLQAGGAIATLEPLIQATQLLQVSKKSEADAQALVHTCTALSSQQIVKILTLYTPNSDLEERVTLNFIRTVQGLLKEQSEGQNRQLLLDVRRVFPVTFPYLPPPRLHADQLDIPDSLKISFLRRV
;
A
#
# COMPACT_ATOMS: atom_id res chain seq x y z
N MET A 1 42.31 -0.28 -66.65
CA MET A 1 41.30 -1.29 -66.23
C MET A 1 41.23 -1.20 -64.71
N ILE A 2 40.42 -0.27 -64.19
CA ILE A 2 39.16 -0.46 -63.41
C ILE A 2 39.35 -1.16 -62.03
N PRO A 3 38.71 -0.66 -60.94
CA PRO A 3 39.18 -0.65 -59.54
C PRO A 3 38.28 -1.41 -58.52
N GLY A 4 38.60 -1.27 -57.22
CA GLY A 4 37.65 -1.38 -56.08
C GLY A 4 37.56 -2.76 -55.41
N LEU A 5 37.08 -2.94 -54.18
CA LEU A 5 36.56 -2.08 -53.10
C LEU A 5 36.38 -2.99 -51.86
N ALA A 6 36.51 -2.39 -50.68
CA ALA A 6 35.92 -2.70 -49.37
C ALA A 6 35.31 -4.10 -49.05
N GLY A 7 35.64 -4.61 -47.86
CA GLY A 7 34.89 -5.70 -47.23
C GLY A 7 35.30 -5.95 -45.77
N SER A 8 34.62 -5.27 -44.86
CA SER A 8 34.70 -5.44 -43.40
C SER A 8 34.25 -6.86 -42.97
N GLY A 9 35.05 -7.54 -42.16
CA GLY A 9 34.73 -8.82 -41.54
C GLY A 9 34.88 -8.75 -40.03
N VAL A 10 33.90 -8.14 -39.35
CA VAL A 10 33.81 -8.13 -37.88
C VAL A 10 33.41 -9.52 -37.39
N LYS A 11 34.31 -10.20 -36.66
CA LYS A 11 34.01 -11.44 -35.95
C LYS A 11 33.49 -11.10 -34.55
N LEU A 12 32.17 -11.28 -34.37
CA LEU A 12 31.48 -11.25 -33.07
C LEU A 12 31.96 -12.42 -32.20
N GLY A 13 32.31 -12.15 -30.95
CA GLY A 13 32.62 -13.20 -29.98
C GLY A 13 32.88 -12.69 -28.56
N GLY A 14 31.93 -12.94 -27.67
CA GLY A 14 32.22 -13.05 -26.23
C GLY A 14 31.58 -12.03 -25.28
N SER A 15 30.24 -11.92 -25.25
CA SER A 15 29.58 -11.31 -24.10
C SER A 15 29.70 -12.24 -22.88
N ARG A 16 30.59 -11.86 -21.96
CA ARG A 16 30.72 -12.42 -20.61
C ARG A 16 29.39 -12.29 -19.88
N LYS A 17 28.72 -13.41 -19.61
CA LYS A 17 27.56 -13.51 -18.71
C LYS A 17 28.01 -13.10 -17.31
N ARG A 18 27.46 -11.99 -16.79
CA ARG A 18 27.58 -11.64 -15.37
C ARG A 18 26.68 -12.57 -14.55
N ALA A 19 27.20 -12.95 -13.40
CA ALA A 19 26.68 -13.96 -12.48
C ALA A 19 25.28 -13.65 -11.96
N GLY A 20 24.59 -14.72 -11.59
CA GLY A 20 23.14 -14.79 -11.40
C GLY A 20 22.57 -13.87 -10.34
N SER A 21 21.44 -13.27 -10.66
CA SER A 21 20.43 -12.90 -9.68
C SER A 21 19.83 -14.17 -9.11
N ASP A 22 19.73 -14.25 -7.78
CA ASP A 22 19.08 -15.34 -7.05
C ASP A 22 17.80 -15.81 -7.75
N SER A 23 17.77 -17.09 -8.11
CA SER A 23 16.56 -17.76 -8.53
C SER A 23 15.59 -17.76 -7.35
N ARG A 24 14.54 -16.94 -7.45
CA ARG A 24 13.34 -17.11 -6.62
C ARG A 24 12.95 -18.60 -6.65
N PRO A 25 12.61 -19.23 -5.51
CA PRO A 25 12.17 -20.62 -5.52
C PRO A 25 11.00 -20.75 -6.49
N ALA A 26 11.20 -21.58 -7.52
CA ALA A 26 10.19 -21.94 -8.49
C ALA A 26 9.04 -22.64 -7.73
N GLY A 27 7.88 -21.98 -7.64
CA GLY A 27 6.70 -22.54 -6.97
C GLY A 27 5.85 -21.54 -6.18
N VAL A 28 6.32 -20.31 -5.95
CA VAL A 28 5.47 -19.27 -5.35
C VAL A 28 4.68 -18.58 -6.45
N GLU A 29 3.42 -18.95 -6.61
CA GLU A 29 2.41 -18.17 -7.36
C GLU A 29 2.60 -16.68 -7.06
N PRO A 30 2.58 -15.80 -8.09
CA PRO A 30 2.78 -14.37 -7.86
C PRO A 30 1.74 -13.89 -6.85
N ALA A 31 2.20 -13.28 -5.75
CA ALA A 31 1.30 -12.79 -4.71
C ALA A 31 0.23 -11.87 -5.32
N THR A 32 -1.05 -12.19 -5.04
CA THR A 32 -2.22 -11.48 -5.58
C THR A 32 -2.97 -10.75 -4.48
N MET A 33 -3.88 -9.86 -4.85
CA MET A 33 -4.78 -9.27 -3.85
C MET A 33 -5.61 -10.34 -3.12
N ALA A 34 -5.98 -11.43 -3.81
CA ALA A 34 -6.67 -12.55 -3.19
C ALA A 34 -5.82 -13.25 -2.11
N SER A 35 -4.51 -13.41 -2.33
CA SER A 35 -3.63 -13.96 -1.29
C SER A 35 -3.54 -13.04 -0.08
N VAL A 36 -3.47 -11.72 -0.29
CA VAL A 36 -3.48 -10.74 0.82
C VAL A 36 -4.77 -10.86 1.64
N LEU A 37 -5.94 -10.86 0.98
CA LEU A 37 -7.24 -10.98 1.66
C LEU A 37 -7.39 -12.31 2.39
N ARG A 38 -6.80 -13.39 1.86
CA ARG A 38 -6.77 -14.71 2.51
C ARG A 38 -5.96 -14.67 3.81
N GLU A 39 -4.77 -14.09 3.81
CA GLU A 39 -3.94 -13.96 5.03
C GLU A 39 -4.62 -13.07 6.08
N LEU A 40 -5.20 -11.94 5.65
CA LEU A 40 -6.02 -11.09 6.53
C LEU A 40 -7.23 -11.85 7.08
N GLY A 41 -7.84 -12.72 6.27
CA GLY A 41 -8.90 -13.66 6.65
C GLY A 41 -8.48 -14.62 7.74
N ALA A 42 -7.36 -15.30 7.55
CA ALA A 42 -6.82 -16.25 8.52
C ALA A 42 -6.53 -15.57 9.87
N LEU A 43 -5.91 -14.38 9.84
CA LEU A 43 -5.64 -13.61 11.05
C LEU A 43 -6.93 -13.17 11.76
N TYR A 44 -7.90 -12.63 11.02
CA TYR A 44 -9.20 -12.25 11.58
C TYR A 44 -9.86 -13.45 12.26
N THR A 45 -9.95 -14.59 11.58
CA THR A 45 -10.54 -15.81 12.13
C THR A 45 -9.79 -16.30 13.37
N ALA A 46 -8.46 -16.25 13.38
CA ALA A 46 -7.67 -16.65 14.55
C ALA A 46 -7.95 -15.75 15.76
N LEU A 47 -7.98 -14.43 15.58
CA LEU A 47 -8.26 -13.47 16.65
C LEU A 47 -9.71 -13.58 17.15
N SER A 48 -10.68 -13.73 16.24
CA SER A 48 -12.09 -13.93 16.62
C SER A 48 -12.30 -15.21 17.43
N ARG A 49 -11.59 -16.29 17.12
CA ARG A 49 -11.64 -17.55 17.90
C ARG A 49 -11.12 -17.39 19.32
N GLN A 50 -10.20 -16.44 19.54
CA GLN A 50 -9.68 -16.11 20.87
C GLN A 50 -10.56 -15.10 21.61
N ALA A 51 -11.78 -14.84 21.12
CA ALA A 51 -12.73 -13.88 21.70
C ALA A 51 -12.14 -12.47 21.88
N PHE A 52 -11.26 -12.04 20.96
CA PHE A 52 -10.74 -10.68 20.97
C PHE A 52 -11.88 -9.68 20.81
N PRO A 53 -11.92 -8.63 21.65
CA PRO A 53 -12.85 -7.52 21.48
C PRO A 53 -12.77 -6.88 20.10
N LEU A 54 -13.92 -6.47 19.55
CA LEU A 54 -13.99 -5.78 18.26
C LEU A 54 -13.10 -4.53 18.22
N THR A 55 -13.04 -3.79 19.33
CA THR A 55 -12.19 -2.59 19.45
C THR A 55 -10.68 -2.89 19.33
N LEU A 56 -10.24 -4.09 19.73
CA LEU A 56 -8.85 -4.52 19.53
C LEU A 56 -8.62 -5.03 18.10
N LEU A 57 -9.61 -5.72 17.52
CA LEU A 57 -9.58 -6.11 16.10
C LEU A 57 -9.47 -4.86 15.21
N GLU A 58 -10.29 -3.85 15.45
CA GLU A 58 -10.25 -2.57 14.74
C GLU A 58 -8.87 -1.90 14.79
N GLN A 59 -8.25 -1.85 15.98
CA GLN A 59 -6.89 -1.31 16.14
C GLN A 59 -5.83 -2.13 15.40
N ALA A 60 -5.91 -3.46 15.46
CA ALA A 60 -5.01 -4.35 14.74
C ALA A 60 -5.14 -4.16 13.22
N PHE A 61 -6.37 -4.10 12.70
CA PHE A 61 -6.60 -3.93 11.26
C PHE A 61 -6.27 -2.53 10.76
N ARG A 62 -6.44 -1.49 11.58
CA ARG A 62 -5.90 -0.14 11.32
C ARG A 62 -4.38 -0.15 11.15
N GLN A 63 -3.68 -0.90 12.00
CA GLN A 63 -2.22 -1.05 11.91
C GLN A 63 -1.80 -1.78 10.62
N LEU A 64 -2.53 -2.84 10.25
CA LEU A 64 -2.25 -3.61 9.03
C LEU A 64 -2.53 -2.80 7.76
N THR A 65 -3.61 -2.03 7.71
CA THR A 65 -3.94 -1.20 6.55
C THR A 65 -2.94 -0.06 6.39
N HIS A 66 -2.42 0.50 7.49
CA HIS A 66 -1.29 1.44 7.44
C HIS A 66 -0.04 0.79 6.85
N LEU A 67 0.31 -0.42 7.29
CA LEU A 67 1.45 -1.18 6.75
C LEU A 67 1.30 -1.40 5.22
N LEU A 68 0.13 -1.82 4.77
CA LEU A 68 -0.17 -2.02 3.35
C LEU A 68 -0.07 -0.71 2.57
N SER A 69 -0.72 0.35 3.07
CA SER A 69 -0.71 1.70 2.48
C SER A 69 0.71 2.25 2.34
N ALA A 70 1.48 2.24 3.43
CA ALA A 70 2.83 2.76 3.47
C ALA A 70 3.77 1.98 2.54
N THR A 71 3.67 0.65 2.52
CA THR A 71 4.50 -0.20 1.66
C THR A 71 4.19 0.03 0.17
N ALA A 72 2.90 0.10 -0.18
CA ALA A 72 2.47 0.34 -1.56
C ALA A 72 2.84 1.74 -2.03
N LEU A 73 2.58 2.78 -1.22
CA LEU A 73 2.92 4.16 -1.56
C LEU A 73 4.43 4.36 -1.68
N ASN A 74 5.23 3.81 -0.75
CA ASN A 74 6.68 3.88 -0.84
C ASN A 74 7.20 3.18 -2.10
N SER A 75 6.58 2.07 -2.51
CA SER A 75 6.91 1.41 -3.77
C SER A 75 6.64 2.31 -4.98
N LEU A 76 5.50 3.02 -5.01
CA LEU A 76 5.19 4.02 -6.04
C LEU A 76 6.23 5.15 -6.07
N LEU A 77 6.61 5.67 -4.91
CA LEU A 77 7.54 6.82 -4.79
C LEU A 77 8.99 6.49 -5.17
N LEU A 78 9.36 5.21 -5.17
CA LEU A 78 10.72 4.73 -5.44
C LEU A 78 10.90 4.14 -6.84
N ARG A 79 9.82 3.82 -7.55
CA ARG A 79 9.86 3.06 -8.81
C ARG A 79 9.06 3.71 -9.92
N LYS A 80 9.71 4.02 -11.04
CA LYS A 80 9.05 4.60 -12.23
C LYS A 80 8.12 3.63 -12.97
N ASP A 81 8.42 2.32 -12.92
CA ASP A 81 7.68 1.28 -13.67
C ASP A 81 6.30 0.95 -13.10
N VAL A 82 5.95 1.56 -11.96
CA VAL A 82 4.66 1.37 -11.27
C VAL A 82 3.82 2.64 -11.25
N CYS A 83 4.30 3.75 -11.82
CA CYS A 83 3.58 5.03 -11.89
C CYS A 83 2.94 5.24 -13.28
N SER A 84 1.77 4.65 -13.51
CA SER A 84 1.00 4.83 -14.74
C SER A 84 -0.50 4.84 -14.47
N TRP A 85 -1.31 5.25 -15.45
CA TRP A 85 -2.77 5.26 -15.30
C TRP A 85 -3.32 3.86 -14.99
N SER A 86 -2.88 2.84 -15.73
CA SER A 86 -3.34 1.46 -15.55
C SER A 86 -2.98 0.89 -14.17
N ARG A 87 -1.79 1.23 -13.64
CA ARG A 87 -1.42 0.90 -12.27
C ARG A 87 -2.29 1.62 -11.25
N GLY A 88 -2.61 2.89 -11.48
CA GLY A 88 -3.57 3.64 -10.66
C GLY A 88 -4.92 2.94 -10.58
N LEU A 89 -5.46 2.49 -11.72
CA LEU A 89 -6.72 1.75 -11.76
C LEU A 89 -6.64 0.41 -11.01
N GLN A 90 -5.56 -0.35 -11.21
CA GLN A 90 -5.34 -1.62 -10.53
C GLN A 90 -5.27 -1.45 -9.00
N ILE A 91 -4.53 -0.46 -8.52
CA ILE A 91 -4.42 -0.19 -7.08
C ILE A 91 -5.77 0.26 -6.52
N ARG A 92 -6.50 1.13 -7.24
CA ARG A 92 -7.84 1.57 -6.83
C ARG A 92 -8.81 0.39 -6.70
N TYR A 93 -8.78 -0.55 -7.65
CA TYR A 93 -9.56 -1.78 -7.57
C TYR A 93 -9.17 -2.63 -6.34
N ASN A 94 -7.88 -2.85 -6.11
CA ASN A 94 -7.41 -3.57 -4.93
C ASN A 94 -7.84 -2.89 -3.61
N VAL A 95 -7.78 -1.56 -3.54
CA VAL A 95 -8.26 -0.81 -2.37
C VAL A 95 -9.77 -1.01 -2.18
N SER A 96 -10.57 -1.02 -3.25
CA SER A 96 -12.01 -1.29 -3.14
C SER A 96 -12.32 -2.69 -2.61
N LEU A 97 -11.55 -3.71 -3.02
CA LEU A 97 -11.67 -5.07 -2.47
C LEU A 97 -11.31 -5.12 -0.99
N LEU A 98 -10.27 -4.38 -0.57
CA LEU A 98 -9.89 -4.28 0.84
C LEU A 98 -10.95 -3.56 1.67
N ASP A 99 -11.52 -2.46 1.14
CA ASP A 99 -12.60 -1.71 1.78
C ASP A 99 -13.82 -2.59 2.03
N GLU A 100 -14.28 -3.30 1.00
CA GLU A 100 -15.41 -4.22 1.11
C GLU A 100 -15.13 -5.37 2.08
N TRP A 101 -13.89 -5.90 2.06
CA TRP A 101 -13.48 -6.95 2.99
C TRP A 101 -13.49 -6.48 4.45
N LEU A 102 -13.08 -5.24 4.72
CA LEU A 102 -13.13 -4.63 6.06
C LEU A 102 -14.58 -4.33 6.48
N ARG A 103 -15.40 -3.85 5.54
CA ARG A 103 -16.82 -3.54 5.75
C ARG A 103 -17.64 -4.76 6.13
N SER A 104 -17.46 -5.88 5.42
CA SER A 104 -18.15 -7.14 5.70
C SER A 104 -17.82 -7.75 7.08
N ARG A 105 -16.79 -7.23 7.77
CA ARG A 105 -16.37 -7.65 9.13
C ARG A 105 -16.60 -6.59 10.21
N GLY A 106 -17.22 -5.46 9.87
CA GLY A 106 -17.46 -4.38 10.82
C GLY A 106 -16.20 -3.63 11.28
N LEU A 107 -15.10 -3.69 10.54
CA LEU A 107 -13.81 -3.09 10.93
C LEU A 107 -13.64 -1.62 10.49
N GLN A 108 -14.69 -1.04 9.89
CA GLN A 108 -14.67 0.29 9.28
C GLN A 108 -14.56 1.41 10.30
N ALA A 109 -15.27 1.28 11.44
CA ALA A 109 -15.28 2.29 12.49
C ALA A 109 -13.91 2.47 13.16
N GLY A 110 -13.03 1.47 13.08
CA GLY A 110 -11.64 1.50 13.55
C GLY A 110 -10.69 2.44 12.81
N GLY A 111 -11.14 3.15 11.77
CA GLY A 111 -10.28 4.08 11.01
C GLY A 111 -9.28 3.39 10.09
N ALA A 112 -9.51 2.12 9.76
CA ALA A 112 -8.68 1.34 8.84
C ALA A 112 -8.60 2.01 7.45
N ILE A 113 -9.73 2.47 6.90
CA ILE A 113 -9.77 3.13 5.59
C ILE A 113 -9.03 4.47 5.58
N ALA A 114 -9.09 5.23 6.66
CA ALA A 114 -8.38 6.50 6.77
C ALA A 114 -6.85 6.33 6.60
N THR A 115 -6.30 5.16 6.94
CA THR A 115 -4.86 4.86 6.72
C THR A 115 -4.52 4.60 5.25
N LEU A 116 -5.50 4.26 4.42
CA LEU A 116 -5.35 4.07 2.96
C LEU A 116 -5.43 5.39 2.19
N GLU A 117 -5.88 6.48 2.82
CA GLU A 117 -6.12 7.77 2.17
C GLU A 117 -4.93 8.30 1.34
N PRO A 118 -3.67 8.28 1.84
CA PRO A 118 -2.53 8.69 1.03
C PRO A 118 -2.36 7.86 -0.25
N LEU A 119 -2.61 6.55 -0.17
CA LEU A 119 -2.54 5.66 -1.33
C LEU A 119 -3.71 5.93 -2.29
N ILE A 120 -4.92 6.16 -1.78
CA ILE A 120 -6.10 6.50 -2.58
C ILE A 120 -5.82 7.78 -3.39
N GLN A 121 -5.35 8.85 -2.73
CA GLN A 121 -5.01 10.10 -3.40
C GLN A 121 -3.88 9.93 -4.41
N ALA A 122 -2.87 9.09 -4.12
CA ALA A 122 -1.83 8.77 -5.10
C ALA A 122 -2.41 8.08 -6.36
N THR A 123 -3.40 7.19 -6.21
CA THR A 123 -4.06 6.58 -7.38
C THR A 123 -4.94 7.57 -8.16
N GLN A 124 -5.55 8.53 -7.48
CA GLN A 124 -6.30 9.61 -8.13
C GLN A 124 -5.34 10.49 -8.93
N LEU A 125 -4.20 10.87 -8.34
CA LEU A 125 -3.14 11.63 -8.99
C LEU A 125 -2.64 10.94 -10.27
N LEU A 126 -2.52 9.61 -10.28
CA LEU A 126 -2.17 8.85 -11.49
C LEU A 126 -3.27 8.92 -12.56
N GLN A 127 -4.54 9.02 -12.18
CA GLN A 127 -5.70 8.90 -13.08
C GLN A 127 -6.29 10.23 -13.59
N VAL A 128 -6.11 11.34 -12.87
CA VAL A 128 -6.65 12.66 -13.28
C VAL A 128 -5.95 13.23 -14.51
N SER A 129 -6.62 14.16 -15.20
CA SER A 129 -6.02 14.98 -16.26
C SER A 129 -4.88 15.83 -15.68
N LYS A 130 -3.86 16.09 -16.50
CA LYS A 130 -2.62 16.79 -16.11
C LYS A 130 -2.21 17.81 -17.17
N LYS A 131 -3.21 18.51 -17.74
CA LYS A 131 -3.04 19.36 -18.93
C LYS A 131 -3.18 20.84 -18.63
N SER A 132 -4.20 21.20 -17.86
CA SER A 132 -4.57 22.59 -17.62
C SER A 132 -4.13 23.08 -16.23
N GLU A 133 -4.09 24.40 -16.05
CA GLU A 133 -3.91 25.00 -14.73
C GLU A 133 -5.08 24.65 -13.78
N ALA A 134 -6.31 24.54 -14.32
CA ALA A 134 -7.46 24.07 -13.56
C ALA A 134 -7.27 22.63 -13.05
N ASP A 135 -6.66 21.74 -13.86
CA ASP A 135 -6.30 20.39 -13.42
C ASP A 135 -5.29 20.43 -12.26
N ALA A 136 -4.30 21.32 -12.34
CA ALA A 136 -3.31 21.51 -11.28
C ALA A 136 -3.95 22.01 -9.98
N GLN A 137 -4.88 22.97 -10.05
CA GLN A 137 -5.62 23.49 -8.90
C GLN A 137 -6.50 22.41 -8.26
N ALA A 138 -7.28 21.69 -9.08
CA ALA A 138 -8.13 20.60 -8.60
C ALA A 138 -7.31 19.51 -7.90
N LEU A 139 -6.18 19.12 -8.49
CA LEU A 139 -5.25 18.13 -7.94
C LEU A 139 -4.74 18.55 -6.56
N VAL A 140 -4.28 19.79 -6.41
CA VAL A 140 -3.77 20.30 -5.13
C VAL A 140 -4.88 20.37 -4.09
N HIS A 141 -6.10 20.76 -4.47
CA HIS A 141 -7.24 20.82 -3.57
C HIS A 141 -7.71 19.43 -3.09
N THR A 142 -7.62 18.41 -3.95
CA THR A 142 -8.03 17.04 -3.59
C THR A 142 -6.95 16.28 -2.81
N CYS A 143 -5.65 16.53 -3.08
CA CYS A 143 -4.55 15.77 -2.49
C CYS A 143 -4.11 16.32 -1.11
N THR A 144 -4.96 16.18 -0.10
CA THR A 144 -4.72 16.69 1.27
C THR A 144 -3.94 15.74 2.19
N ALA A 145 -3.88 14.45 1.87
CA ALA A 145 -3.20 13.42 2.65
C ALA A 145 -1.78 13.08 2.14
N LEU A 146 -1.39 13.65 1.00
CA LEU A 146 -0.05 13.56 0.43
C LEU A 146 0.77 14.81 0.75
N SER A 147 2.06 14.63 1.03
CA SER A 147 2.97 15.77 1.14
C SER A 147 3.26 16.37 -0.23
N SER A 148 3.57 17.66 -0.27
CA SER A 148 3.98 18.37 -1.49
C SER A 148 5.11 17.63 -2.24
N GLN A 149 6.05 17.02 -1.52
CA GLN A 149 7.14 16.25 -2.12
C GLN A 149 6.65 14.95 -2.76
N GLN A 150 5.69 14.26 -2.14
CA GLN A 150 5.10 13.04 -2.68
C GLN A 150 4.35 13.31 -3.98
N ILE A 151 3.54 14.38 -4.02
CA ILE A 151 2.80 14.79 -5.22
C ILE A 151 3.77 15.04 -6.38
N VAL A 152 4.77 15.89 -6.16
CA VAL A 152 5.79 16.22 -7.16
C VAL A 152 6.55 14.97 -7.62
N LYS A 153 6.90 14.07 -6.68
CA LYS A 153 7.62 12.83 -7.01
C LYS A 153 6.79 11.91 -7.89
N ILE A 154 5.51 11.71 -7.58
CA ILE A 154 4.61 10.86 -8.38
C ILE A 154 4.43 11.44 -9.78
N LEU A 155 4.19 12.75 -9.90
CA LEU A 155 4.09 13.42 -11.20
C LEU A 155 5.37 13.29 -12.04
N THR A 156 6.53 13.36 -11.40
CA THR A 156 7.83 13.19 -12.06
C THR A 156 8.09 11.76 -12.52
N LEU A 157 7.63 10.76 -11.75
CA LEU A 157 7.80 9.34 -12.06
C LEU A 157 6.76 8.82 -13.07
N TYR A 158 5.69 9.57 -13.33
CA TYR A 158 4.61 9.16 -14.21
C TYR A 158 5.13 8.79 -15.60
N THR A 159 4.94 7.53 -15.97
CA THR A 159 5.36 6.97 -17.25
C THR A 159 4.11 6.48 -17.99
N PRO A 160 3.72 7.12 -19.10
CA PRO A 160 2.59 6.67 -19.91
C PRO A 160 2.82 5.26 -20.44
N ASN A 161 1.82 4.39 -20.30
CA ASN A 161 1.87 3.01 -20.79
C ASN A 161 1.09 2.79 -22.09
N SER A 162 0.46 3.83 -22.65
CA SER A 162 -0.33 3.79 -23.88
C SER A 162 -0.25 5.13 -24.61
N ASP A 163 -0.46 5.14 -25.93
CA ASP A 163 -0.54 6.37 -26.73
C ASP A 163 -1.74 7.26 -26.36
N LEU A 164 -2.69 6.72 -25.60
CA LEU A 164 -3.81 7.47 -25.01
C LEU A 164 -3.41 8.24 -23.75
N GLU A 165 -2.27 7.90 -23.13
CA GLU A 165 -1.74 8.57 -21.96
C GLU A 165 -0.71 9.63 -22.38
N GLU A 166 -0.94 10.88 -21.99
CA GLU A 166 0.03 11.94 -22.23
C GLU A 166 1.08 12.01 -21.13
N ARG A 167 2.32 12.38 -21.50
CA ARG A 167 3.38 12.64 -20.53
C ARG A 167 3.06 13.88 -19.72
N VAL A 168 3.36 13.82 -18.43
CA VAL A 168 3.34 15.01 -17.57
C VAL A 168 4.43 15.95 -18.04
N THR A 169 4.05 17.19 -18.38
CA THR A 169 5.02 18.20 -18.82
C THR A 169 5.75 18.80 -17.62
N LEU A 170 7.01 19.22 -17.82
CA LEU A 170 7.77 19.94 -16.80
C LEU A 170 7.08 21.25 -16.39
N ASN A 171 6.36 21.89 -17.32
CA ASN A 171 5.59 23.10 -17.03
C ASN A 171 4.47 22.83 -16.03
N PHE A 172 3.69 21.77 -16.25
CA PHE A 172 2.64 21.35 -15.32
C PHE A 172 3.19 21.06 -13.92
N ILE A 173 4.34 20.36 -13.83
CA ILE A 173 5.00 20.09 -12.54
C ILE A 173 5.40 21.39 -11.84
N ARG A 174 5.92 22.38 -12.57
CA ARG A 174 6.28 23.70 -12.01
C ARG A 174 5.06 24.46 -11.53
N THR A 175 3.94 24.42 -12.26
CA THR A 175 2.66 25.02 -11.83
C THR A 175 2.19 24.40 -10.52
N VAL A 176 2.14 23.07 -10.44
CA VAL A 176 1.76 22.35 -9.20
C VAL A 176 2.71 22.70 -8.04
N GLN A 177 4.01 22.78 -8.28
CA GLN A 177 4.99 23.22 -7.28
C GLN A 177 4.75 24.65 -6.78
N GLY A 178 4.33 25.56 -7.67
CA GLY A 178 3.95 26.93 -7.31
C GLY A 178 2.76 26.94 -6.37
N LEU A 179 1.67 26.26 -6.75
CA LEU A 179 0.44 26.16 -5.95
C LEU A 179 0.68 25.49 -4.58
N LEU A 180 1.53 24.47 -4.52
CA LEU A 180 1.85 23.78 -3.26
C LEU A 180 2.69 24.64 -2.31
N LYS A 181 3.51 25.57 -2.82
CA LYS A 181 4.28 26.50 -1.96
C LYS A 181 3.38 27.44 -1.17
N GLU A 182 2.27 27.86 -1.76
CA GLU A 182 1.29 28.74 -1.12
C GLU A 182 0.54 28.05 0.03
N GLN A 183 0.44 26.71 -0.01
CA GLN A 183 -0.26 25.91 1.02
C GLN A 183 0.65 25.26 2.07
N SER A 184 1.98 25.31 1.91
CA SER A 184 2.90 24.42 2.63
C SER A 184 3.53 25.01 3.90
N GLU A 185 2.97 26.06 4.48
CA GLU A 185 3.35 26.49 5.83
C GLU A 185 3.02 25.38 6.86
N GLY A 186 4.04 24.61 7.25
CA GLY A 186 3.95 23.58 8.29
C GLY A 186 3.77 22.12 7.82
N GLN A 187 3.82 21.83 6.51
CA GLN A 187 3.69 20.44 6.03
C GLN A 187 4.92 19.58 6.31
N ASN A 188 4.70 18.31 6.64
CA ASN A 188 5.76 17.33 6.87
C ASN A 188 6.59 17.10 5.58
N ARG A 189 7.91 17.28 5.69
CA ARG A 189 8.86 17.19 4.56
C ARG A 189 9.29 15.74 4.26
N GLN A 190 8.69 14.75 4.90
CA GLN A 190 8.99 13.35 4.64
C GLN A 190 8.42 12.90 3.30
N LEU A 191 9.28 12.30 2.48
CA LEU A 191 8.89 11.68 1.22
C LEU A 191 8.24 10.31 1.44
N LEU A 192 8.87 9.45 2.25
CA LEU A 192 8.40 8.09 2.50
C LEU A 192 7.55 8.04 3.77
N LEU A 193 6.52 7.20 3.76
CA LEU A 193 5.77 6.87 4.95
C LEU A 193 6.57 5.90 5.84
N ASP A 194 6.49 6.10 7.15
CA ASP A 194 7.11 5.18 8.11
C ASP A 194 6.30 3.88 8.20
N VAL A 195 6.85 2.84 7.57
CA VAL A 195 6.30 1.47 7.54
C VAL A 195 6.37 0.82 8.93
N ARG A 196 7.30 1.27 9.79
CA ARG A 196 7.50 0.75 11.15
C ARG A 196 6.69 1.50 12.21
N ARG A 197 5.90 2.50 11.80
CA ARG A 197 5.02 3.22 12.71
C ARG A 197 4.07 2.25 13.40
N VAL A 198 4.00 2.33 14.71
CA VAL A 198 3.05 1.58 15.54
C VAL A 198 2.07 2.57 16.17
N PHE A 199 0.77 2.37 15.95
CA PHE A 199 -0.26 3.16 16.65
C PHE A 199 -0.35 2.73 18.12
N PRO A 200 -0.49 3.66 19.07
CA PRO A 200 -0.71 3.32 20.47
C PRO A 200 -1.96 2.45 20.63
N VAL A 201 -1.81 1.31 21.30
CA VAL A 201 -2.92 0.38 21.57
C VAL A 201 -3.62 0.79 22.85
N THR A 202 -4.95 0.84 22.81
CA THR A 202 -5.80 1.06 23.97
C THR A 202 -6.62 -0.19 24.28
N PHE A 203 -6.73 -0.50 25.57
CA PHE A 203 -7.55 -1.61 26.08
C PHE A 203 -8.74 -1.00 26.82
N PRO A 204 -9.85 -0.68 26.12
CA PRO A 204 -11.03 -0.15 26.79
C PRO A 204 -11.54 -1.18 27.79
N TYR A 205 -12.05 -0.69 28.93
CA TYR A 205 -12.72 -1.57 29.89
C TYR A 205 -13.94 -2.20 29.22
N LEU A 206 -13.97 -3.53 29.20
CA LEU A 206 -15.10 -4.31 28.73
C LEU A 206 -15.59 -5.11 29.92
N PRO A 207 -16.87 -4.99 30.30
CA PRO A 207 -17.39 -5.74 31.42
C PRO A 207 -17.20 -7.24 31.13
N PRO A 208 -16.65 -8.01 32.08
CA PRO A 208 -16.46 -9.43 31.88
C PRO A 208 -17.82 -10.09 31.64
N PRO A 209 -17.87 -11.18 30.83
CA PRO A 209 -19.07 -11.99 30.77
C PRO A 209 -19.44 -12.44 32.19
N ARG A 210 -20.75 -12.51 32.48
CA ARG A 210 -21.25 -13.01 33.78
C ARG A 210 -20.99 -14.51 33.87
N LEU A 211 -19.74 -14.86 34.18
CA LEU A 211 -19.30 -16.21 34.48
C LEU A 211 -19.18 -16.32 35.99
N HIS A 212 -19.91 -17.26 36.57
CA HIS A 212 -19.77 -17.58 37.97
C HIS A 212 -18.74 -18.71 38.14
N ALA A 213 -17.95 -18.68 39.20
CA ALA A 213 -16.89 -19.67 39.44
C ALA A 213 -17.44 -21.09 39.62
N ASP A 214 -18.70 -21.22 40.03
CA ASP A 214 -19.47 -22.47 40.13
C ASP A 214 -19.86 -23.06 38.76
N GLN A 215 -19.72 -22.31 37.66
CA GLN A 215 -19.97 -22.78 36.30
C GLN A 215 -18.70 -23.21 35.55
N LEU A 216 -17.52 -22.91 36.10
CA LEU A 216 -16.25 -23.27 35.47
C LEU A 216 -15.83 -24.69 35.85
N ASP A 217 -15.61 -25.52 34.85
CA ASP A 217 -15.03 -26.86 35.01
C ASP A 217 -13.63 -26.89 34.38
N ILE A 218 -12.73 -27.69 34.98
CA ILE A 218 -11.34 -27.81 34.53
C ILE A 218 -11.24 -29.06 33.66
N PRO A 219 -10.96 -28.94 32.35
CA PRO A 219 -10.82 -30.11 31.48
C PRO A 219 -9.66 -31.02 31.91
N ASP A 220 -9.89 -32.33 31.94
CA ASP A 220 -8.86 -33.35 32.24
C ASP A 220 -7.63 -33.26 31.31
N SER A 221 -7.84 -32.77 30.08
CA SER A 221 -6.80 -32.56 29.09
C SER A 221 -5.71 -31.58 29.53
N LEU A 222 -6.00 -30.69 30.50
CA LEU A 222 -5.03 -29.76 31.06
C LEU A 222 -4.04 -30.42 32.03
N LYS A 223 -4.29 -31.67 32.46
CA LYS A 223 -3.41 -32.46 33.35
C LYS A 223 -3.04 -31.75 34.66
N ILE A 224 -3.98 -30.99 35.22
CA ILE A 224 -3.83 -30.22 36.48
C ILE A 224 -4.71 -30.79 37.60
N SER A 225 -4.83 -32.12 37.68
CA SER A 225 -5.66 -32.84 38.67
C SER A 225 -5.22 -32.67 40.12
N PHE A 226 -4.07 -32.03 40.37
CA PHE A 226 -3.63 -31.64 41.71
C PHE A 226 -4.42 -30.45 42.29
N LEU A 227 -5.11 -29.67 41.44
CA LEU A 227 -5.96 -28.57 41.88
C LEU A 227 -7.29 -29.12 42.42
N ARG A 228 -7.78 -28.52 43.50
CA ARG A 228 -9.11 -28.78 44.06
C ARG A 228 -9.96 -27.52 43.97
N ARG A 229 -11.19 -27.66 43.51
CA ARG A 229 -12.20 -26.62 43.53
C ARG A 229 -12.60 -26.35 44.99
N VAL A 230 -12.61 -25.08 45.39
CA VAL A 230 -13.04 -24.60 46.71
C VAL A 230 -14.24 -23.69 46.54
#